data_AF-A0A517WUT2-F1
#
_entry.id   AF-A0A517WUT2-F1
#
_cell.length_a   1.000
_cell.length_b   1.000
_cell.length_c   1.000
_cell.angle_alpha   90.00
_cell.angle_beta   90.00
_cell.angle_gamma   90.00
#
_symmetry.space_group_name_H-M   'P 1'
#
loop_
_entity.id
_entity.type
_entity.pdbx_description
1 polymer ?
#
loop_
_entity_poly.entity_id
_entity_poly.type
_entity_poly.pdbx_seq_one_letter_code
_entity_poly.pdbx_strand_id
1 'polypeptide(L)'
;MAVLDSIIDNWTSQSIDFKSFKNSTMQLNLKLTAACGLLAALLVGTGEFLIHFDPLARFSETSYDFMLDTSESRLTAGHFFAMIGIPFYFLGSWHIYQMLRPANNKLAFAAFLIAAYGFIFGAVWMGSRASIGSLVHHGDLIEGTKLVELYQLRYETLLQVIRITTLVLSGIYVYLVLTGKTRYPRWMAAVNPIVLILLSFLIYAINKNIGIYIMPIALNVAFAIFFTCSLLFGDTRQQLTNESQS
;
A
#
# COMPACT_ATOMS: atom_id res chain seq x y z
N MET A 1 -13.85 33.29 -52.11
CA MET A 1 -13.90 33.85 -50.74
C MET A 1 -14.73 32.95 -49.83
N ALA A 2 -16.00 32.64 -50.14
CA ALA A 2 -16.88 31.80 -49.31
C ALA A 2 -16.32 30.41 -48.87
N VAL A 3 -15.50 29.74 -49.69
CA VAL A 3 -14.90 28.44 -49.32
C VAL A 3 -13.78 28.61 -48.29
N LEU A 4 -12.99 29.69 -48.39
CA LEU A 4 -11.92 30.02 -47.44
C LEU A 4 -12.51 30.44 -46.09
N ASP A 5 -13.58 31.23 -46.11
CA ASP A 5 -14.30 31.62 -44.89
C ASP A 5 -14.90 30.38 -44.19
N SER A 6 -15.47 29.42 -44.93
CA SER A 6 -15.97 28.17 -44.34
C SER A 6 -14.88 27.28 -43.72
N ILE A 7 -13.66 27.31 -44.28
CA ILE A 7 -12.52 26.54 -43.77
C ILE A 7 -11.95 27.18 -42.51
N ILE A 8 -11.92 28.52 -42.46
CA ILE A 8 -11.48 29.31 -41.30
C ILE A 8 -12.50 29.20 -40.15
N ASP A 9 -13.80 29.22 -40.46
CA ASP A 9 -14.88 28.99 -39.47
C ASP A 9 -14.86 27.54 -38.93
N ASN A 10 -14.56 26.54 -39.77
CA ASN A 10 -14.43 25.15 -39.31
C ASN A 10 -13.20 24.96 -38.40
N TRP A 11 -12.09 25.65 -38.69
CA TRP A 11 -10.86 25.61 -37.88
C TRP A 11 -10.99 26.33 -36.54
N THR A 12 -11.71 27.45 -36.49
CA THR A 12 -11.98 28.19 -35.25
C THR A 12 -13.02 27.52 -34.35
N SER A 13 -13.86 26.64 -34.90
CA SER A 13 -14.83 25.84 -34.13
C SER A 13 -14.20 24.65 -33.38
N GLN A 14 -13.02 24.17 -33.80
CA GLN A 14 -12.25 23.15 -33.07
C GLN A 14 -11.38 23.76 -31.97
N SER A 15 -12.02 24.46 -31.03
CA SER A 15 -11.36 24.72 -29.76
C SER A 15 -11.21 23.38 -29.02
N ILE A 16 -10.00 22.82 -29.00
CA ILE A 16 -9.66 21.75 -28.07
C ILE A 16 -9.96 22.30 -26.69
N ASP A 17 -10.94 21.73 -25.99
CA ASP A 17 -11.24 22.12 -24.63
C ASP A 17 -10.07 21.68 -23.73
N PHE A 18 -9.10 22.58 -23.59
CA PHE A 18 -7.93 22.41 -22.75
C PHE A 18 -8.28 22.12 -21.29
N LYS A 19 -9.46 22.55 -20.79
CA LYS A 19 -9.93 22.19 -19.45
C LYS A 19 -10.35 20.73 -19.40
N SER A 20 -11.14 20.26 -20.38
CA SER A 20 -11.51 18.84 -20.50
C SER A 20 -10.27 17.94 -20.61
N PHE A 21 -9.29 18.32 -21.45
CA PHE A 21 -8.04 17.58 -21.59
C PHE A 21 -7.25 17.53 -20.27
N LYS A 22 -6.99 18.67 -19.62
CA LYS A 22 -6.28 18.74 -18.33
C LYS A 22 -6.98 17.92 -17.24
N ASN A 23 -8.31 17.94 -17.20
CA ASN A 23 -9.12 17.18 -16.25
C ASN A 23 -9.00 15.68 -16.50
N SER A 24 -9.04 15.24 -17.77
CA SER A 24 -8.86 13.82 -18.12
C SER A 24 -7.49 13.28 -17.70
N THR A 25 -6.42 14.07 -17.91
CA THR A 25 -5.05 13.73 -17.49
C THR A 25 -4.94 13.63 -15.97
N MET A 26 -5.56 14.56 -15.23
CA MET A 26 -5.50 14.54 -13.76
C MET A 26 -6.29 13.38 -13.15
N GLN A 27 -7.45 13.03 -13.72
CA GLN A 27 -8.23 11.86 -13.30
C GLN A 27 -7.49 10.56 -13.59
N LEU A 28 -6.87 10.47 -14.77
CA LEU A 28 -6.01 9.35 -15.16
C LEU A 28 -4.85 9.18 -14.16
N ASN A 29 -4.26 10.29 -13.70
CA ASN A 29 -3.19 10.26 -12.71
C ASN A 29 -3.64 9.72 -11.33
N LEU A 30 -4.87 10.03 -10.88
CA LEU A 30 -5.38 9.50 -9.61
C LEU A 30 -5.66 7.99 -9.68
N LYS A 31 -6.24 7.52 -10.77
CA LYS A 31 -6.48 6.08 -10.97
C LYS A 31 -5.17 5.32 -11.14
N LEU A 32 -4.22 5.87 -11.88
CA LEU A 32 -2.90 5.26 -12.06
C LEU A 32 -2.16 5.11 -10.73
N THR A 33 -2.14 6.16 -9.90
CA THR A 33 -1.47 6.11 -8.60
C THR A 33 -2.14 5.12 -7.62
N ALA A 34 -3.47 4.97 -7.67
CA ALA A 34 -4.17 3.92 -6.93
C ALA A 34 -3.84 2.52 -7.45
N ALA A 35 -3.79 2.35 -8.78
CA ALA A 35 -3.40 1.10 -9.42
C ALA A 35 -1.95 0.71 -9.08
N CYS A 36 -1.03 1.68 -8.99
CA CYS A 36 0.32 1.45 -8.48
C CYS A 36 0.30 0.99 -7.02
N GLY A 37 -0.50 1.62 -6.16
CA GLY A 37 -0.67 1.16 -4.77
C GLY A 37 -1.22 -0.27 -4.68
N LEU A 38 -2.18 -0.63 -5.54
CA LEU A 38 -2.70 -2.00 -5.63
C LEU A 38 -1.63 -2.97 -6.14
N LEU A 39 -0.90 -2.60 -7.20
CA LEU A 39 0.19 -3.41 -7.74
C LEU A 39 1.28 -3.65 -6.69
N ALA A 40 1.65 -2.63 -5.91
CA ALA A 40 2.54 -2.77 -4.76
C ALA A 40 2.00 -3.81 -3.79
N ALA A 41 0.75 -3.70 -3.36
CA ALA A 41 0.16 -4.62 -2.40
C ALA A 41 0.13 -6.07 -2.90
N LEU A 42 -0.12 -6.28 -4.19
CA LEU A 42 -0.10 -7.60 -4.80
C LEU A 42 1.32 -8.17 -4.91
N LEU A 43 2.29 -7.38 -5.37
CA LEU A 43 3.67 -7.83 -5.53
C LEU A 43 4.35 -8.07 -4.17
N VAL A 44 4.23 -7.12 -3.24
CA VAL A 44 4.78 -7.26 -1.88
C VAL A 44 4.06 -8.33 -1.10
N GLY A 45 2.73 -8.42 -1.21
CA GLY A 45 1.96 -9.52 -0.61
C GLY A 45 2.37 -10.88 -1.17
N THR A 46 2.61 -10.99 -2.47
CA THR A 46 3.14 -12.24 -3.06
C THR A 46 4.52 -12.56 -2.50
N GLY A 47 5.40 -11.57 -2.40
CA GLY A 47 6.75 -11.74 -1.86
C GLY A 47 6.75 -12.18 -0.39
N GLU A 48 5.97 -11.49 0.44
CA GLU A 48 5.76 -11.81 1.85
C GLU A 48 5.14 -13.20 2.01
N PHE A 49 4.14 -13.56 1.19
CA PHE A 49 3.53 -14.90 1.22
C PHE A 49 4.56 -15.99 0.94
N LEU A 50 5.39 -15.82 -0.11
CA LEU A 50 6.41 -16.79 -0.47
C LEU A 50 7.41 -17.01 0.68
N ILE A 51 7.76 -15.95 1.40
CA ILE A 51 8.72 -16.02 2.52
C ILE A 51 8.09 -16.55 3.81
N HIS A 52 6.90 -16.09 4.16
CA HIS A 52 6.30 -16.28 5.48
C HIS A 52 5.22 -17.33 5.57
N PHE A 53 4.69 -17.82 4.44
CA PHE A 53 3.67 -18.86 4.49
C PHE A 53 4.20 -20.13 5.17
N ASP A 54 3.50 -20.53 6.23
CA ASP A 54 3.77 -21.74 6.98
C ASP A 54 2.47 -22.56 7.07
N PRO A 55 2.42 -23.78 6.48
CA PRO A 55 1.23 -24.62 6.55
C PRO A 55 0.88 -25.06 7.98
N LEU A 56 1.84 -25.05 8.91
CA LEU A 56 1.62 -25.36 10.32
C LEU A 56 1.10 -24.15 11.13
N ALA A 57 1.13 -22.96 10.53
CA ALA A 57 0.66 -21.70 11.10
C ALA A 57 1.33 -21.31 12.43
N ARG A 58 2.65 -21.47 12.51
CA ARG A 58 3.48 -21.09 13.67
C ARG A 58 3.76 -19.58 13.74
N PHE A 59 2.79 -18.75 13.35
CA PHE A 59 2.94 -17.29 13.27
C PHE A 59 3.12 -16.59 14.63
N SER A 60 2.89 -17.30 15.74
CA SER A 60 3.10 -16.81 17.11
C SER A 60 4.45 -17.20 17.70
N GLU A 61 5.22 -18.06 17.02
CA GLU A 61 6.53 -18.47 17.50
C GLU A 61 7.55 -17.35 17.28
N THR A 62 8.42 -17.15 18.27
CA THR A 62 9.49 -16.14 18.20
C THR A 62 10.75 -16.66 17.51
N SER A 63 10.86 -17.99 17.35
CA SER A 63 11.94 -18.58 16.56
C SER A 63 11.63 -18.46 15.06
N TYR A 64 12.69 -18.53 14.26
CA TYR A 64 12.56 -18.52 12.81
C TYR A 64 12.52 -19.93 12.21
N ASP A 65 12.29 -20.96 13.03
CA ASP A 65 12.34 -22.37 12.61
C ASP A 65 11.29 -22.69 11.56
N PHE A 66 10.17 -21.97 11.53
CA PHE A 66 9.17 -22.09 10.47
C PHE A 66 9.76 -21.84 9.06
N MET A 67 10.86 -21.10 8.95
CA MET A 67 11.54 -20.85 7.68
C MET A 67 12.29 -22.07 7.16
N LEU A 68 12.56 -23.09 7.98
CA LEU A 68 13.13 -24.36 7.51
C LEU A 68 12.21 -25.05 6.49
N ASP A 69 10.90 -24.82 6.58
CA ASP A 69 9.90 -25.34 5.65
C ASP A 69 9.72 -24.45 4.39
N THR A 70 10.50 -23.37 4.28
CA THR A 70 10.54 -22.46 3.14
C THR A 70 11.83 -22.67 2.37
N SER A 71 11.79 -23.23 1.15
CA SER A 71 13.02 -23.44 0.34
C SER A 71 13.76 -22.14 0.01
N GLU A 72 15.08 -22.21 -0.17
CA GLU A 72 15.92 -21.06 -0.58
C GLU A 72 15.43 -20.38 -1.87
N SER A 73 14.95 -21.17 -2.83
CA SER A 73 14.34 -20.65 -4.06
C SER A 73 13.09 -19.81 -3.78
N ARG A 74 12.26 -20.21 -2.81
CA ARG A 74 11.04 -19.52 -2.40
C ARG A 74 11.39 -18.24 -1.63
N LEU A 75 12.39 -18.29 -0.75
CA LEU A 75 12.93 -17.12 -0.06
C LEU A 75 13.46 -16.08 -1.06
N THR A 76 14.27 -16.52 -2.02
CA THR A 76 14.87 -15.67 -3.04
C THR A 76 13.82 -15.04 -3.95
N ALA A 77 12.88 -15.84 -4.47
CA ALA A 77 11.80 -15.33 -5.29
C ALA A 77 10.94 -14.32 -4.51
N GLY A 78 10.59 -14.65 -3.27
CA GLY A 78 9.80 -13.76 -2.41
C GLY A 78 10.49 -12.42 -2.17
N HIS A 79 11.81 -12.43 -1.94
CA HIS A 79 12.60 -11.22 -1.81
C HIS A 79 12.48 -10.32 -3.04
N PHE A 80 12.69 -10.86 -4.24
CA PHE A 80 12.61 -10.06 -5.47
C PHE A 80 11.20 -9.54 -5.75
N PHE A 81 10.16 -10.35 -5.56
CA PHE A 81 8.78 -9.88 -5.70
C PHE A 81 8.48 -8.69 -4.77
N ALA A 82 8.88 -8.81 -3.49
CA ALA A 82 8.72 -7.73 -2.54
C ALA A 82 9.52 -6.49 -2.94
N MET A 83 10.80 -6.64 -3.29
CA MET A 83 11.66 -5.50 -3.61
C MET A 83 11.25 -4.74 -4.86
N ILE A 84 10.68 -5.43 -5.86
CA ILE A 84 10.10 -4.80 -7.05
C ILE A 84 8.79 -4.08 -6.71
N GLY A 85 7.98 -4.64 -5.80
CA GLY A 85 6.69 -4.08 -5.42
C GLY A 85 6.79 -2.81 -4.56
N ILE A 86 7.75 -2.77 -3.63
CA ILE A 86 7.89 -1.70 -2.63
C ILE A 86 7.91 -0.27 -3.22
N PRO A 87 8.68 0.03 -4.28
CA PRO A 87 8.70 1.37 -4.87
C PRO A 87 7.31 1.90 -5.27
N PHE A 88 6.39 1.02 -5.67
CA PHE A 88 5.04 1.42 -6.06
C PHE A 88 4.18 1.88 -4.87
N TYR A 89 4.53 1.50 -3.63
CA TYR A 89 3.85 2.00 -2.43
C TYR A 89 4.05 3.50 -2.20
N PHE A 90 5.12 4.11 -2.72
CA PHE A 90 5.28 5.57 -2.68
C PHE A 90 4.23 6.27 -3.54
N LEU A 91 3.92 5.71 -4.72
CA LEU A 91 2.85 6.20 -5.58
C LEU A 91 1.47 5.96 -4.95
N GLY A 92 1.28 4.82 -4.27
CA GLY A 92 0.09 4.57 -3.46
C GLY A 92 -0.06 5.54 -2.28
N SER A 93 1.03 5.90 -1.61
CA SER A 93 1.03 6.90 -0.53
C SER A 93 0.68 8.28 -1.06
N TRP A 94 1.22 8.65 -2.23
CA TRP A 94 0.87 9.88 -2.93
C TRP A 94 -0.61 9.92 -3.30
N HIS A 95 -1.17 8.80 -3.75
CA HIS A 95 -2.60 8.66 -4.01
C HIS A 95 -3.43 8.98 -2.76
N ILE A 96 -3.08 8.42 -1.60
CA ILE A 96 -3.77 8.71 -0.32
C ILE A 96 -3.76 10.20 -0.02
N TYR A 97 -2.61 10.87 -0.14
CA TYR A 97 -2.51 12.32 0.04
C TYR A 97 -3.46 13.07 -0.88
N GLN A 98 -3.46 12.77 -2.18
CA GLN A 98 -4.29 13.48 -3.15
C GLN A 98 -5.79 13.29 -2.88
N MET A 99 -6.18 12.12 -2.37
CA MET A 99 -7.57 11.82 -2.00
C MET A 99 -8.02 12.52 -0.71
N LEU A 100 -7.12 12.70 0.26
CA LEU A 100 -7.40 13.38 1.53
C LEU A 100 -7.22 14.91 1.45
N ARG A 101 -6.42 15.39 0.49
CA ARG A 101 -6.02 16.80 0.34
C ARG A 101 -7.15 17.82 0.46
N PRO A 102 -8.34 17.61 -0.16
CA PRO A 102 -9.40 18.62 -0.13
C PRO A 102 -10.00 18.84 1.27
N ALA A 103 -9.87 17.88 2.20
CA ALA A 103 -10.30 18.06 3.58
C ALA A 103 -9.30 18.88 4.41
N ASN A 104 -8.01 18.55 4.32
CA ASN A 104 -6.95 19.28 5.01
C ASN A 104 -5.60 18.97 4.36
N ASN A 105 -5.04 19.94 3.63
CA ASN A 105 -3.79 19.75 2.90
C ASN A 105 -2.60 19.38 3.81
N LYS A 106 -2.46 20.05 4.97
CA LYS A 106 -1.32 19.83 5.87
C LYS A 106 -1.36 18.44 6.49
N LEU A 107 -2.53 18.04 6.99
CA LEU A 107 -2.68 16.74 7.64
C LEU A 107 -2.65 15.59 6.61
N ALA A 108 -3.18 15.79 5.41
CA ALA A 108 -3.05 14.84 4.31
C ALA A 108 -1.59 14.67 3.86
N PHE A 109 -0.80 15.74 3.81
CA PHE A 109 0.61 15.66 3.49
C PHE A 109 1.42 14.96 4.60
N ALA A 110 1.09 15.22 5.87
CA ALA A 110 1.66 14.47 7.00
C ALA A 110 1.35 12.96 6.88
N ALA A 111 0.12 12.58 6.51
CA ALA A 111 -0.23 11.19 6.26
C ALA A 111 0.64 10.56 5.16
N PHE A 112 0.91 11.28 4.07
CA PHE A 112 1.83 10.81 3.03
C PHE A 112 3.24 10.58 3.56
N LEU A 113 3.81 11.53 4.32
CA LEU A 113 5.14 11.36 4.88
C LEU A 113 5.22 10.17 5.85
N ILE A 114 4.20 10.00 6.70
CA ILE A 114 4.11 8.88 7.64
C ILE A 114 4.01 7.54 6.89
N ALA A 115 3.17 7.48 5.86
CA ALA A 115 3.03 6.29 5.02
C ALA A 115 4.35 5.95 4.30
N ALA A 116 4.94 6.94 3.62
CA ALA A 116 6.22 6.78 2.92
C ALA A 116 7.33 6.33 3.87
N TYR A 117 7.42 6.92 5.06
CA TYR A 117 8.37 6.51 6.10
C TYR A 117 8.14 5.07 6.56
N GLY A 118 6.88 4.69 6.82
CA GLY A 118 6.50 3.31 7.14
C GLY A 118 6.93 2.32 6.06
N PHE A 119 6.73 2.66 4.78
CA PHE A 119 7.16 1.81 3.66
C PHE A 119 8.68 1.76 3.47
N ILE A 120 9.44 2.81 3.80
CA ILE A 120 10.91 2.74 3.81
C ILE A 120 11.39 1.72 4.83
N PHE A 121 10.87 1.76 6.06
CA PHE A 121 11.22 0.77 7.09
C PHE A 121 10.69 -0.63 6.74
N GLY A 122 9.51 -0.70 6.13
CA GLY A 122 8.96 -1.90 5.50
C GLY A 122 9.90 -2.50 4.46
N ALA A 123 10.53 -1.67 3.64
CA ALA A 123 11.49 -2.12 2.63
C ALA A 123 12.70 -2.80 3.26
N VAL A 124 13.26 -2.18 4.30
CA VAL A 124 14.43 -2.72 5.00
C VAL A 124 14.07 -4.01 5.73
N TRP A 125 12.94 -4.05 6.43
CA TRP A 125 12.46 -5.26 7.12
C TRP A 125 12.15 -6.39 6.14
N MET A 126 11.46 -6.09 5.04
CA MET A 126 11.07 -7.10 4.06
C MET A 126 12.28 -7.61 3.28
N GLY A 127 13.19 -6.71 2.90
CA GLY A 127 14.44 -7.04 2.23
C GLY A 127 15.35 -7.96 3.04
N SER A 128 15.33 -7.84 4.38
CA SER A 128 16.16 -8.66 5.26
C SER A 128 15.61 -10.08 5.50
N ARG A 129 14.33 -10.35 5.18
CA ARG A 129 13.68 -11.63 5.51
C ARG A 129 14.30 -12.86 4.83
N ALA A 130 14.76 -12.72 3.58
CA ALA A 130 15.44 -13.83 2.92
C ALA A 130 16.78 -14.16 3.60
N SER A 131 17.48 -13.16 4.11
CA SER A 131 18.75 -13.37 4.81
C SER A 131 18.58 -14.12 6.12
N ILE A 132 17.56 -13.83 6.93
CA ILE A 132 17.30 -14.63 8.14
C ILE A 132 16.87 -16.06 7.80
N GLY A 133 16.10 -16.26 6.72
CA GLY A 133 15.77 -17.60 6.24
C GLY A 133 17.04 -18.40 5.90
N SER A 134 17.98 -17.79 5.19
CA SER A 134 19.25 -18.43 4.85
C SER A 134 20.15 -18.70 6.06
N LEU A 135 20.18 -17.78 7.05
CA LEU A 135 20.88 -18.01 8.32
C LEU A 135 20.33 -19.23 9.07
N VAL A 136 19.01 -19.42 9.06
CA VAL A 136 18.35 -20.55 9.73
C VAL A 136 18.60 -21.85 8.97
N HIS A 137 18.59 -21.82 7.62
CA HIS A 137 18.91 -22.98 6.78
C HIS A 137 20.34 -23.49 6.96
N HIS A 138 21.28 -22.59 7.24
CA HIS A 138 22.69 -22.88 7.43
C HIS A 138 23.13 -22.68 8.89
N GLY A 139 22.27 -23.10 9.82
CA GLY A 139 22.50 -22.93 11.26
C GLY A 139 23.80 -23.56 11.77
N ASP A 140 24.24 -24.65 11.12
CA ASP A 140 25.51 -25.33 11.36
C ASP A 140 26.74 -24.45 11.05
N LEU A 141 26.66 -23.62 10.01
CA LEU A 141 27.74 -22.71 9.63
C LEU A 141 27.90 -21.52 10.58
N ILE A 142 26.86 -21.22 11.36
CA ILE A 142 26.80 -20.07 12.26
C ILE A 142 26.64 -20.47 13.73
N GLU A 143 26.81 -21.76 14.05
CA GLU A 143 26.69 -22.28 15.40
C GLU A 143 27.65 -21.55 16.35
N GLY A 144 27.17 -21.20 17.55
CA GLY A 144 27.94 -20.43 18.53
C GLY A 144 28.07 -18.93 18.24
N THR A 145 27.53 -18.43 17.12
CA THR A 145 27.44 -16.99 16.84
C THR A 145 26.15 -16.38 17.39
N LYS A 146 26.10 -15.04 17.45
CA LYS A 146 24.89 -14.28 17.83
C LYS A 146 24.15 -13.66 16.63
N LEU A 147 24.34 -14.21 15.43
CA LEU A 147 23.83 -13.57 14.21
C LEU A 147 22.30 -13.49 14.17
N VAL A 148 21.60 -14.55 14.61
CA VAL A 148 20.13 -14.57 14.69
C VAL A 148 19.61 -13.59 15.74
N GLU A 149 20.23 -13.55 16.92
CA GLU A 149 19.86 -12.59 17.99
C GLU A 149 20.05 -11.14 17.53
N LEU A 150 21.19 -10.84 16.89
CA LEU A 150 21.47 -9.52 16.34
C LEU A 150 20.50 -9.14 15.21
N TYR A 151 20.10 -10.12 14.40
CA TYR A 151 19.06 -9.90 13.40
C TYR A 151 17.73 -9.51 14.06
N GLN A 152 17.27 -10.26 15.07
CA GLN A 152 16.03 -9.95 15.79
C GLN A 152 16.06 -8.54 16.37
N LEU A 153 17.13 -8.17 17.06
CA LEU A 153 17.30 -6.85 17.66
C LEU A 153 17.21 -5.72 16.62
N ARG A 154 17.84 -5.90 15.46
CA ARG A 154 17.97 -4.86 14.43
C ARG A 154 16.75 -4.73 13.54
N TYR A 155 16.13 -5.86 13.17
CA TYR A 155 15.09 -5.88 12.15
C TYR A 155 13.68 -6.01 12.74
N GLU A 156 13.45 -6.79 13.80
CA GLU A 156 12.09 -6.91 14.37
C GLU A 156 11.62 -5.60 15.04
N THR A 157 12.55 -4.75 15.45
CA THR A 157 12.23 -3.38 15.89
C THR A 157 11.65 -2.51 14.77
N LEU A 158 12.06 -2.73 13.51
CA LEU A 158 11.50 -2.03 12.35
C LEU A 158 10.04 -2.40 12.12
N LEU A 159 9.64 -3.64 12.44
CA LEU A 159 8.23 -4.04 12.36
C LEU A 159 7.35 -3.21 13.30
N GLN A 160 7.87 -2.80 14.46
CA GLN A 160 7.14 -1.89 15.35
C GLN A 160 6.98 -0.50 14.73
N VAL A 161 8.00 0.01 14.04
CA VAL A 161 7.90 1.27 13.29
C VAL A 161 6.81 1.20 12.23
N ILE A 162 6.73 0.09 11.47
CA ILE A 162 5.68 -0.14 10.47
C ILE A 162 4.30 -0.15 11.11
N ARG A 163 4.14 -0.83 12.26
CA ARG A 163 2.87 -0.89 12.99
C ARG A 163 2.42 0.49 13.48
N ILE A 164 3.33 1.26 14.08
CA ILE A 164 3.05 2.61 14.58
C ILE A 164 2.68 3.54 13.43
N THR A 165 3.48 3.57 12.36
CA THR A 165 3.19 4.42 11.19
C THR A 165 1.86 4.05 10.53
N THR A 166 1.54 2.77 10.40
CA THR A 166 0.24 2.28 9.88
C THR A 166 -0.92 2.70 10.78
N LEU A 167 -0.75 2.63 12.10
CA LEU A 167 -1.76 3.05 13.07
C LEU A 167 -2.02 4.55 12.98
N VAL A 168 -0.97 5.36 12.98
CA VAL A 168 -1.08 6.83 12.88
C VAL A 168 -1.69 7.23 11.54
N LEU A 169 -1.25 6.62 10.43
CA LEU A 169 -1.84 6.82 9.10
C LEU A 169 -3.35 6.52 9.12
N SER A 170 -3.75 5.39 9.71
CA SER A 170 -5.15 4.98 9.79
C SER A 170 -5.97 5.96 10.63
N GLY A 171 -5.43 6.46 11.75
CA GLY A 171 -6.06 7.48 12.57
C GLY A 171 -6.30 8.79 11.81
N ILE A 172 -5.27 9.30 11.11
CA ILE A 172 -5.38 10.49 10.26
C ILE A 172 -6.41 10.27 9.15
N TYR A 173 -6.35 9.13 8.48
CA TYR A 173 -7.27 8.75 7.42
C TYR A 173 -8.73 8.76 7.91
N VAL A 174 -9.02 8.03 8.99
CA VAL A 174 -10.35 7.95 9.59
C VAL A 174 -10.86 9.33 9.98
N TYR A 175 -10.03 10.12 10.68
CA TYR A 175 -10.37 11.47 11.09
C TYR A 175 -10.75 12.34 9.89
N LEU A 176 -9.92 12.40 8.86
CA LEU A 176 -10.17 13.24 7.68
C LEU A 176 -11.39 12.78 6.87
N VAL A 177 -11.59 11.47 6.70
CA VAL A 177 -12.73 10.94 5.94
C VAL A 177 -14.06 11.19 6.66
N LEU A 178 -14.09 11.13 8.00
CA LEU A 178 -15.31 11.39 8.77
C LEU A 178 -15.62 12.89 8.89
N THR A 179 -14.60 13.72 9.10
CA THR A 179 -14.78 15.15 9.45
C THR A 179 -14.76 16.10 8.25
N GLY A 180 -14.20 15.68 7.12
CA GLY A 180 -13.92 16.59 6.00
C GLY A 180 -14.55 16.19 4.67
N LYS A 181 -14.45 17.10 3.70
CA LYS A 181 -14.80 16.86 2.29
C LYS A 181 -13.62 16.17 1.59
N THR A 182 -13.28 14.94 1.99
CA THR A 182 -12.30 14.14 1.22
C THR A 182 -12.93 13.65 -0.08
N ARG A 183 -12.10 13.07 -0.96
CA ARG A 183 -12.57 12.35 -2.15
C ARG A 183 -13.10 10.94 -1.82
N TYR A 184 -13.05 10.52 -0.56
CA TYR A 184 -13.62 9.26 -0.13
C TYR A 184 -15.05 9.43 0.39
N PRO A 185 -15.97 8.52 0.07
CA PRO A 185 -17.25 8.46 0.76
C PRO A 185 -17.03 8.13 2.23
N ARG A 186 -17.87 8.67 3.13
CA ARG A 186 -17.68 8.55 4.59
C ARG A 186 -17.58 7.11 5.09
N TRP A 187 -18.29 6.17 4.47
CA TRP A 187 -18.25 4.75 4.86
C TRP A 187 -16.86 4.13 4.68
N MET A 188 -16.04 4.66 3.76
CA MET A 188 -14.66 4.19 3.59
C MET A 188 -13.78 4.47 4.81
N ALA A 189 -14.21 5.29 5.78
CA ALA A 189 -13.54 5.37 7.07
C ALA A 189 -13.41 4.00 7.75
N ALA A 190 -14.36 3.08 7.55
CA ALA A 190 -14.27 1.71 8.04
C ALA A 190 -13.30 0.84 7.24
N VAL A 191 -13.00 1.20 5.99
CA VAL A 191 -12.02 0.54 5.13
C VAL A 191 -10.67 1.22 5.28
N ASN A 192 -10.03 1.00 6.43
CA ASN A 192 -8.66 1.47 6.69
C ASN A 192 -7.75 0.29 7.05
N PRO A 193 -6.42 0.44 6.86
CA PRO A 193 -5.48 -0.66 7.06
C PRO A 193 -5.61 -1.36 8.41
N ILE A 194 -5.74 -0.63 9.52
CA ILE A 194 -5.83 -1.25 10.86
C ILE A 194 -7.09 -2.10 11.01
N VAL A 195 -8.25 -1.61 10.57
CA VAL A 195 -9.50 -2.40 10.64
C VAL A 195 -9.37 -3.67 9.81
N LEU A 196 -8.82 -3.58 8.60
CA LEU A 196 -8.66 -4.73 7.70
C LEU A 196 -7.61 -5.74 8.21
N ILE A 197 -6.55 -5.26 8.86
CA ILE A 197 -5.59 -6.13 9.56
C ILE A 197 -6.28 -6.88 10.70
N LEU A 198 -7.03 -6.17 11.56
CA LEU A 198 -7.76 -6.80 12.66
C LEU A 198 -8.79 -7.82 12.16
N LEU A 199 -9.46 -7.55 11.04
CA LEU A 199 -10.34 -8.51 10.38
C LEU A 199 -9.58 -9.74 9.89
N SER A 200 -8.35 -9.59 9.42
CA SER A 200 -7.50 -10.73 9.02
C SER A 200 -7.15 -11.62 10.23
N PHE A 201 -6.82 -11.01 11.37
CA PHE A 201 -6.64 -11.73 12.64
C PHE A 201 -7.92 -12.44 13.09
N LEU A 202 -9.07 -11.78 12.96
CA LEU A 202 -10.37 -12.36 13.32
C LEU A 202 -10.71 -13.56 12.42
N ILE A 203 -10.46 -13.47 11.11
CA ILE A 203 -10.65 -14.59 10.18
C ILE A 203 -9.79 -15.78 10.60
N TYR A 204 -8.52 -15.55 10.98
CA TYR A 204 -7.64 -16.60 11.50
C TYR A 204 -8.15 -17.23 12.79
N ALA A 205 -8.68 -16.42 13.72
CA ALA A 205 -9.23 -16.90 14.98
C ALA A 205 -10.51 -17.74 14.79
N ILE A 206 -11.37 -17.38 13.84
CA ILE A 206 -12.65 -18.08 13.56
C ILE A 206 -12.43 -19.30 12.67
N ASN A 207 -11.62 -19.17 11.62
CA ASN A 207 -11.40 -20.23 10.63
C ASN A 207 -9.92 -20.27 10.24
N LYS A 208 -9.17 -21.10 10.97
CA LYS A 208 -7.73 -21.30 10.74
C LYS A 208 -7.45 -21.71 9.29
N ASN A 209 -8.24 -22.59 8.68
CA ASN A 209 -8.03 -23.09 7.32
C ASN A 209 -8.00 -21.98 6.25
N ILE A 210 -8.74 -20.89 6.46
CA ILE A 210 -8.70 -19.72 5.59
C ILE A 210 -7.64 -18.74 6.07
N GLY A 211 -7.59 -18.51 7.38
CA GLY A 211 -6.69 -17.53 7.98
C GLY A 211 -5.21 -17.80 7.75
N ILE A 212 -4.79 -19.07 7.62
CA ILE A 212 -3.38 -19.41 7.34
C ILE A 212 -2.85 -18.75 6.06
N TYR A 213 -3.72 -18.48 5.08
CA TYR A 213 -3.34 -17.86 3.83
C TYR A 213 -3.30 -16.32 3.89
N ILE A 214 -4.04 -15.74 4.84
CA ILE A 214 -4.24 -14.29 4.96
C ILE A 214 -3.28 -13.71 6.01
N MET A 215 -3.15 -14.39 7.15
CA MET A 215 -2.37 -13.96 8.31
C MET A 215 -0.93 -13.54 7.98
N PRO A 216 -0.12 -14.32 7.23
CA PRO A 216 1.27 -13.92 6.95
C PRO A 216 1.38 -12.66 6.09
N ILE A 217 0.29 -12.25 5.43
CA ILE A 217 0.26 -11.13 4.50
C ILE A 217 -0.82 -10.09 4.83
N ALA A 218 -1.27 -10.05 6.09
CA ALA A 218 -2.43 -9.28 6.51
C ALA A 218 -2.33 -7.78 6.16
N LEU A 219 -1.13 -7.19 6.27
CA LEU A 219 -0.88 -5.80 5.91
C LEU A 219 -1.07 -5.55 4.41
N ASN A 220 -0.53 -6.44 3.56
CA ASN A 220 -0.64 -6.32 2.12
C ASN A 220 -2.07 -6.62 1.64
N VAL A 221 -2.78 -7.57 2.25
CA VAL A 221 -4.22 -7.79 2.00
C VAL A 221 -5.03 -6.55 2.34
N ALA A 222 -4.75 -5.92 3.48
CA ALA A 222 -5.41 -4.68 3.89
C ALA A 222 -5.19 -3.55 2.87
N PHE A 223 -3.95 -3.34 2.41
CA PHE A 223 -3.68 -2.35 1.37
C PHE A 223 -4.28 -2.70 0.02
N ALA A 224 -4.30 -3.97 -0.38
CA ALA A 224 -4.93 -4.41 -1.62
C ALA A 224 -6.43 -4.11 -1.63
N ILE A 225 -7.13 -4.45 -0.54
CA ILE A 225 -8.56 -4.11 -0.36
C ILE A 225 -8.75 -2.59 -0.37
N PHE A 226 -7.92 -1.85 0.39
CA PHE A 226 -7.98 -0.40 0.46
C PHE A 226 -7.85 0.27 -0.91
N PHE A 227 -6.81 -0.05 -1.69
CA PHE A 227 -6.59 0.54 -3.01
C PHE A 227 -7.64 0.10 -4.03
N THR A 228 -8.14 -1.13 -3.91
CA THR A 228 -9.28 -1.59 -4.73
C THR A 228 -10.53 -0.77 -4.44
N CYS A 229 -10.88 -0.57 -3.16
CA CYS A 229 -12.00 0.28 -2.79
C CYS A 229 -11.79 1.73 -3.23
N SER A 230 -10.57 2.25 -3.13
CA SER A 230 -10.25 3.60 -3.61
C SER A 230 -10.48 3.75 -5.12
N LEU A 231 -10.06 2.75 -5.92
CA LEU A 231 -10.28 2.73 -7.37
C LEU A 231 -11.77 2.70 -7.73
N LEU A 232 -12.57 1.94 -7.00
CA LEU A 232 -13.97 1.70 -7.30
C LEU A 232 -14.89 2.82 -6.78
N PHE A 233 -14.60 3.37 -5.60
CA PHE A 233 -15.52 4.23 -4.86
C PHE A 233 -14.97 5.63 -4.57
N GLY A 234 -13.67 5.85 -4.75
CA GLY A 234 -13.06 7.16 -4.61
C GLY A 234 -13.53 8.12 -5.72
N ASP A 235 -13.91 9.34 -5.34
CA ASP A 235 -14.26 10.37 -6.32
C ASP A 235 -13.00 10.96 -6.97
N THR A 236 -12.60 10.32 -8.08
CA THR A 236 -11.51 10.83 -8.91
C THR A 236 -11.95 12.03 -9.76
N ARG A 237 -13.24 12.32 -9.89
CA ARG A 237 -13.75 13.45 -10.67
C ARG A 237 -13.54 14.75 -9.89
N GLN A 238 -13.33 15.86 -10.58
CA GLN A 238 -13.14 17.15 -9.91
C GLN A 238 -14.52 17.75 -9.59
N GLN A 239 -14.76 18.14 -8.32
CA GLN A 239 -15.77 19.15 -8.04
C GLN A 239 -15.26 20.47 -8.59
N LEU A 240 -15.96 21.03 -9.57
CA LEU A 240 -15.81 22.41 -9.99
C LEU A 240 -16.08 23.28 -8.77
N THR A 241 -15.04 23.77 -8.11
CA THR A 241 -15.21 24.85 -7.15
C THR A 241 -15.55 26.09 -7.97
N ASN A 242 -16.77 26.57 -7.79
CA ASN A 242 -17.29 27.85 -8.24
C ASN A 242 -16.37 28.98 -7.73
N GLU A 243 -15.29 29.28 -8.44
CA GLU A 243 -14.51 30.53 -8.29
C GLU A 243 -14.91 31.56 -9.36
N SER A 244 -16.07 31.39 -10.00
CA SER A 244 -16.63 32.35 -10.96
C SER A 244 -17.80 33.18 -10.39
N GLN A 245 -17.91 33.32 -9.07
CA GLN A 245 -18.97 34.13 -8.43
C GLN A 245 -18.49 34.91 -7.18
N SER A 246 -17.26 35.44 -7.21
CA SER A 246 -16.86 36.53 -6.30
C SER A 246 -16.13 37.62 -7.06
#